data_AF-A0A9P6YEP2-F1
#
_entry.id   AF-A0A9P6YEP2-F1
#
_cell.length_a   1.000
_cell.length_b   1.000
_cell.length_c   1.000
_cell.angle_alpha   90.00
_cell.angle_beta   90.00
_cell.angle_gamma   90.00
#
_symmetry.space_group_name_H-M   'P 1'
#
loop_
_entity.id
_entity.type
_entity.pdbx_description
1 polymer ?
#
loop_
_entity_poly.entity_id
_entity_poly.type
_entity_poly.pdbx_seq_one_letter_code
_entity_poly.pdbx_strand_id
1 'polypeptide(L)'
;MNSTNISLIKFKECLSQWTKLNEKGEQCLSQQVLGQPSKELEKIIIQFKQVLDTMIEEYTKTVDNLNLQENLKSNSDNHVSEELILMKSCVDMYDQEFMVKESIKYIISTEGFTTQQQLAGTIALWKAESYLDDEVQQKIKEMK
;
A
#
# COMPACT_ATOMS: atom_id res chain seq x y z
N MET A 1 27.77 18.52 8.83
CA MET A 1 26.36 18.26 8.50
C MET A 1 26.09 16.82 8.85
N ASN A 2 25.21 16.56 9.83
CA ASN A 2 24.88 15.19 10.21
C ASN A 2 23.98 14.63 9.12
N SER A 3 24.45 13.62 8.37
CA SER A 3 23.54 12.74 7.63
C SER A 3 22.65 12.07 8.66
N THR A 4 21.43 12.56 8.81
CA THR A 4 20.43 11.89 9.63
C THR A 4 20.07 10.60 8.90
N ASN A 5 20.48 9.47 9.47
CA ASN A 5 20.25 8.16 8.87
C ASN A 5 18.75 7.82 8.98
N ILE A 6 18.02 7.85 7.86
CA ILE A 6 16.60 7.50 7.82
C ILE A 6 16.49 5.98 7.87
N SER A 7 15.83 5.46 8.91
CA SER A 7 15.61 4.02 9.05
C SER A 7 14.42 3.57 8.20
N LEU A 8 14.66 2.69 7.22
CA LEU A 8 13.62 2.07 6.41
C LEU A 8 13.10 0.75 6.97
N ILE A 9 13.53 0.34 8.17
CA ILE A 9 13.17 -0.96 8.77
C ILE A 9 11.64 -1.12 8.81
N LYS A 10 10.94 -0.09 9.29
CA LYS A 10 9.48 -0.16 9.43
C LYS A 10 8.77 -0.22 8.08
N PHE A 11 9.27 0.50 7.08
CA PHE A 11 8.76 0.43 5.71
C PHE A 11 8.96 -0.96 5.09
N LYS A 12 10.13 -1.57 5.27
CA LYS A 12 10.39 -2.95 4.83
C LYS A 12 9.42 -3.95 5.48
N GLU A 13 9.15 -3.81 6.78
CA GLU A 13 8.14 -4.61 7.48
C GLU A 13 6.75 -4.42 6.87
N CYS A 14 6.33 -3.17 6.65
CA CYS A 14 5.04 -2.85 6.07
C CYS A 14 4.91 -3.40 4.63
N LEU A 15 5.94 -3.28 3.78
CA LEU A 15 5.96 -3.86 2.43
C LEU A 15 5.84 -5.38 2.45
N SER A 16 6.54 -6.04 3.39
CA SER A 16 6.43 -7.49 3.56
C SER A 16 5.03 -7.91 4.00
N GLN A 17 4.43 -7.18 4.94
CA GLN A 17 3.06 -7.45 5.40
C GLN A 17 2.03 -7.17 4.29
N TRP A 18 2.17 -6.05 3.58
CA TRP A 18 1.34 -5.71 2.42
C TRP A 18 1.37 -6.84 1.39
N THR A 19 2.55 -7.36 1.03
CA THR A 19 2.70 -8.47 0.08
C THR A 19 1.94 -9.72 0.53
N LYS A 20 2.11 -10.11 1.81
CA LYS A 20 1.42 -11.27 2.40
C LYS A 20 -0.09 -11.10 2.44
N LEU A 21 -0.58 -9.89 2.75
CA LEU A 21 -2.00 -9.58 2.74
C LEU A 21 -2.57 -9.62 1.32
N ASN A 22 -1.77 -9.21 0.32
CA ASN A 22 -2.18 -9.25 -1.07
C ASN A 22 -2.38 -10.68 -1.56
N GLU A 23 -1.42 -11.56 -1.27
CA GLU A 23 -1.52 -13.00 -1.55
C GLU A 23 -2.72 -13.66 -0.84
N LYS A 24 -2.94 -13.33 0.44
CA LYS A 24 -4.10 -13.84 1.18
C LYS A 24 -5.42 -13.36 0.61
N GLY A 25 -5.49 -12.11 0.19
CA GLY A 25 -6.66 -11.53 -0.46
C GLY A 25 -6.98 -12.23 -1.77
N GLU A 26 -5.98 -12.48 -2.61
CA GLU A 26 -6.14 -13.26 -3.84
C GLU A 26 -6.73 -14.65 -3.55
N GLN A 27 -6.17 -15.35 -2.56
CA GLN A 27 -6.67 -16.67 -2.16
C GLN A 27 -8.12 -16.61 -1.67
N CYS A 28 -8.45 -15.59 -0.87
CA CYS A 28 -9.81 -15.38 -0.38
C CYS A 28 -10.78 -15.09 -1.53
N LEU A 29 -10.41 -14.21 -2.48
CA LEU A 29 -11.23 -13.86 -3.63
C LEU A 29 -11.45 -15.06 -4.57
N SER A 30 -10.43 -15.90 -4.74
CA SER A 30 -10.51 -17.11 -5.58
C SER A 30 -11.52 -18.15 -5.04
N GLN A 31 -11.83 -18.08 -3.75
CA GLN A 31 -12.81 -18.94 -3.08
C GLN A 31 -14.14 -18.21 -2.79
N GLN A 32 -14.28 -16.97 -3.26
CA GLN A 32 -15.43 -16.12 -2.94
C GLN A 32 -16.71 -16.64 -3.57
N VAL A 33 -17.76 -16.71 -2.75
CA VAL A 33 -19.13 -16.88 -3.24
C VAL A 33 -19.69 -15.51 -3.63
N LEU A 34 -20.05 -15.35 -4.90
CA LEU A 34 -20.54 -14.09 -5.44
C LEU A 34 -21.86 -13.65 -4.77
N GLY A 35 -21.99 -12.35 -4.53
CA GLY A 35 -23.16 -11.76 -3.87
C GLY A 35 -23.21 -11.99 -2.36
N GLN A 36 -22.18 -12.60 -1.76
CA GLN A 36 -22.09 -12.78 -0.32
C GLN A 36 -20.90 -12.00 0.25
N PRO A 37 -21.06 -11.33 1.41
CA PRO A 37 -19.93 -10.71 2.10
C PRO A 37 -18.97 -11.77 2.64
N SER A 38 -17.66 -11.51 2.55
CA SER A 38 -16.63 -12.34 3.17
C SER A 38 -16.03 -11.64 4.38
N LYS A 39 -16.21 -12.26 5.56
CA LYS A 39 -15.58 -11.80 6.81
C LYS A 39 -14.06 -11.87 6.76
N GLU A 40 -13.52 -12.81 6.00
CA GLU A 40 -12.07 -12.95 5.87
C GLU A 40 -11.50 -11.83 4.99
N LEU A 41 -12.15 -11.53 3.88
CA LEU A 41 -11.77 -10.41 3.03
C LEU A 41 -11.87 -9.07 3.76
N GLU A 42 -12.93 -8.88 4.55
CA GLU A 42 -13.10 -7.69 5.40
C GLU A 42 -11.92 -7.52 6.38
N LYS A 43 -11.51 -8.59 7.07
CA LYS A 43 -10.34 -8.56 7.95
C LYS A 43 -9.05 -8.25 7.21
N ILE A 44 -8.87 -8.81 6.00
CA ILE A 44 -7.69 -8.56 5.17
C ILE A 44 -7.62 -7.08 4.81
N ILE A 45 -8.74 -6.46 4.44
CA ILE A 45 -8.75 -5.04 4.06
C ILE A 45 -8.56 -4.11 5.28
N ILE A 46 -9.10 -4.46 6.44
CA ILE A 46 -8.80 -3.74 7.69
C ILE A 46 -7.28 -3.79 7.98
N GLN A 47 -6.65 -4.96 7.80
CA GLN A 47 -5.20 -5.11 7.96
C GLN A 47 -4.40 -4.34 6.91
N PHE A 48 -4.87 -4.30 5.66
CA PHE A 48 -4.27 -3.43 4.63
C PHE A 48 -4.25 -1.98 5.06
N LYS A 49 -5.41 -1.49 5.52
CA LYS A 49 -5.51 -0.12 6.01
C LYS A 49 -4.51 0.15 7.14
N GLN A 50 -4.39 -0.75 8.11
CA GLN A 50 -3.44 -0.61 9.21
C GLN A 50 -1.99 -0.55 8.74
N VAL A 51 -1.60 -1.39 7.77
CA VAL A 51 -0.25 -1.38 7.18
C VAL A 51 0.02 -0.05 6.48
N LEU A 52 -0.94 0.42 5.68
CA LEU A 52 -0.83 1.66 4.95
C LEU A 52 -0.82 2.88 5.90
N ASP A 53 -1.64 2.87 6.95
CA ASP A 53 -1.68 3.91 8.00
C ASP A 53 -0.32 3.98 8.72
N THR A 54 0.29 2.82 9.00
CA THR A 54 1.62 2.75 9.60
C THR A 54 2.68 3.36 8.67
N MET A 55 2.62 3.14 7.35
CA MET A 55 3.54 3.77 6.40
C MET A 55 3.42 5.31 6.43
N ILE A 56 2.19 5.85 6.45
CA ILE A 56 1.95 7.29 6.57
C ILE A 56 2.50 7.84 7.88
N GLU A 57 2.22 7.16 8.99
CA GLU A 57 2.66 7.60 10.31
C GLU A 57 4.19 7.69 10.37
N GLU A 58 4.89 6.67 9.88
CA GLU A 58 6.35 6.64 9.87
C GLU A 58 6.95 7.67 8.92
N TYR A 59 6.35 7.91 7.77
CA TYR A 59 6.75 8.99 6.87
C TYR A 59 6.58 10.36 7.54
N THR A 60 5.42 10.62 8.14
CA THR A 60 5.11 11.88 8.82
C THR A 60 6.08 12.13 9.98
N LYS A 61 6.30 11.12 10.85
CA LYS A 61 7.31 11.20 11.92
C LYS A 61 8.70 11.52 11.38
N THR A 62 9.09 10.93 10.25
CA THR A 62 10.40 11.15 9.65
C THR A 62 10.53 12.58 9.11
N VAL A 63 9.50 13.08 8.40
CA VAL A 63 9.45 14.48 7.93
C VAL A 63 9.51 15.46 9.09
N ASP A 64 8.78 15.18 10.18
CA ASP A 64 8.72 16.03 11.38
C ASP A 64 10.07 16.06 12.10
N ASN A 65 10.69 14.90 12.30
CA ASN A 65 12.01 14.79 12.93
C ASN A 65 13.11 15.52 12.15
N LEU A 66 12.96 15.60 10.82
CA LEU A 66 13.89 16.31 9.95
C LEU A 66 13.52 17.80 9.76
N ASN A 67 12.41 18.27 10.34
CA ASN A 67 11.86 19.61 10.15
C ASN A 67 11.65 19.97 8.66
N LEU A 68 11.20 19.00 7.85
CA LEU A 68 11.05 19.16 6.40
C LEU A 68 9.64 19.60 5.96
N GLN A 69 8.73 19.89 6.89
CA GLN A 69 7.32 20.19 6.61
C GLN A 69 7.08 21.35 5.62
N GLU A 70 7.96 22.37 5.57
CA GLU A 70 7.82 23.50 4.63
C GLU A 70 8.49 23.29 3.25
N ASN A 71 9.45 22.37 3.11
CA ASN A 71 10.30 22.24 1.92
C ASN A 71 9.84 21.18 0.90
N LEU A 72 8.85 20.34 1.23
CA LEU A 72 8.37 19.27 0.33
C LEU A 72 7.56 19.77 -0.87
N LYS A 73 7.20 21.07 -0.91
CA LYS A 73 6.48 21.71 -2.03
C LYS A 73 7.39 22.50 -2.99
N SER A 74 8.61 22.85 -2.58
CA SER A 74 9.54 23.61 -3.42
C SER A 74 10.62 22.68 -3.97
N ASN A 75 10.67 22.51 -5.29
CA ASN A 75 11.72 21.81 -6.04
C ASN A 75 13.12 22.49 -5.94
N SER A 76 13.39 23.27 -4.90
CA SER A 76 14.67 23.96 -4.72
C SER A 76 15.67 23.09 -3.95
N ASP A 77 16.30 22.18 -4.71
CA ASP A 77 17.75 21.97 -4.77
C ASP A 77 18.64 21.74 -3.53
N ASN A 78 18.14 21.40 -2.33
CA ASN A 78 19.06 20.94 -1.27
C ASN A 78 18.51 19.81 -0.37
N HIS A 79 19.14 18.64 -0.51
CA HIS A 79 19.30 17.57 0.50
C HIS A 79 18.05 16.82 0.99
N VAL A 80 17.08 16.49 0.13
CA VAL A 80 16.13 15.41 0.44
C VAL A 80 16.81 14.07 0.18
N SER A 81 16.90 13.21 1.20
CA SER A 81 17.56 11.91 1.06
C SER A 81 16.72 10.96 0.20
N GLU A 82 17.38 10.03 -0.49
CA GLU A 82 16.72 9.06 -1.37
C GLU A 82 15.69 8.22 -0.62
N GLU A 83 15.98 7.86 0.64
CA GLU A 83 15.07 7.15 1.53
C GLU A 83 13.75 7.89 1.70
N LEU A 84 13.78 9.21 1.87
CA LEU A 84 12.56 10.01 2.06
C LEU A 84 11.73 10.09 0.77
N ILE A 85 12.39 10.15 -0.39
CA ILE A 85 11.73 10.12 -1.71
C ILE A 85 11.01 8.79 -1.91
N LEU A 86 11.68 7.68 -1.55
CA LEU A 86 11.10 6.34 -1.65
C LEU A 86 9.91 6.17 -0.67
N MET A 87 10.04 6.63 0.58
CA MET A 87 8.94 6.62 1.55
C MET A 87 7.73 7.43 1.07
N LYS A 88 7.98 8.63 0.52
CA LYS A 88 6.93 9.47 -0.07
C LYS A 88 6.23 8.76 -1.22
N SER A 89 7.00 8.14 -2.11
CA SER A 89 6.45 7.42 -3.27
C SER A 89 5.51 6.30 -2.83
N CYS A 90 5.82 5.59 -1.74
CA CYS A 90 4.90 4.59 -1.18
C CYS A 90 3.62 5.22 -0.58
N VAL A 91 3.74 6.35 0.11
CA VAL A 91 2.61 7.02 0.78
C VAL A 91 1.68 7.71 -0.21
N ASP A 92 2.21 8.31 -1.28
CA ASP A 92 1.41 8.99 -2.31
C ASP A 92 0.43 8.02 -3.01
N MET A 93 0.66 6.71 -2.89
CA MET A 93 -0.15 5.65 -3.49
C MET A 93 -1.17 5.03 -2.52
N TYR A 94 -1.16 5.48 -1.25
CA TYR A 94 -2.05 5.00 -0.18
C TYR A 94 -3.52 5.01 -0.60
N ASP A 95 -4.01 6.17 -1.06
CA ASP A 95 -5.45 6.37 -1.29
C ASP A 95 -5.91 5.50 -2.46
N GLN A 96 -5.10 5.41 -3.51
CA GLN A 96 -5.40 4.60 -4.69
C GLN A 96 -5.45 3.12 -4.34
N GLU A 97 -4.44 2.61 -3.65
CA GLU A 97 -4.37 1.21 -3.23
C GLU A 97 -5.58 0.85 -2.36
N PHE A 98 -5.86 1.64 -1.30
CA PHE A 98 -6.96 1.33 -0.40
C PHE A 98 -8.32 1.43 -1.08
N MET A 99 -8.55 2.45 -1.93
CA MET A 99 -9.80 2.61 -2.67
C MET A 99 -10.08 1.42 -3.59
N VAL A 100 -9.07 0.90 -4.28
CA VAL A 100 -9.25 -0.27 -5.16
C VAL A 100 -9.63 -1.50 -4.35
N LYS A 101 -8.93 -1.82 -3.25
CA LYS A 101 -9.26 -2.99 -2.42
C LYS A 101 -10.66 -2.91 -1.82
N GLU A 102 -11.07 -1.74 -1.33
CA GLU A 102 -12.43 -1.51 -0.82
C GLU A 102 -13.48 -1.64 -1.93
N SER A 103 -13.22 -1.10 -3.12
CA SER A 103 -14.13 -1.20 -4.27
C SER A 103 -14.33 -2.66 -4.70
N ILE A 104 -13.25 -3.44 -4.76
CA ILE A 104 -13.28 -4.87 -5.06
C ILE A 104 -14.18 -5.61 -4.06
N LYS A 105 -14.00 -5.39 -2.75
CA LYS A 105 -14.84 -5.98 -1.70
C LYS A 105 -16.31 -5.66 -1.92
N TYR A 106 -16.63 -4.41 -2.25
CA TYR A 106 -18.02 -4.00 -2.47
C TYR A 106 -18.64 -4.71 -3.69
N ILE A 107 -17.94 -4.69 -4.84
CA ILE A 107 -18.42 -5.27 -6.10
C ILE A 107 -18.73 -6.76 -5.97
N ILE A 108 -17.84 -7.53 -5.33
CA ILE A 108 -18.03 -8.99 -5.22
C ILE A 108 -19.15 -9.36 -4.22
N SER A 109 -19.43 -8.47 -3.26
CA SER A 109 -20.48 -8.66 -2.25
C SER A 109 -21.87 -8.27 -2.73
N THR A 110 -21.97 -7.56 -3.87
CA THR A 110 -23.25 -7.08 -4.41
C THR A 110 -23.90 -8.17 -5.27
N GLU A 111 -25.10 -8.61 -4.89
CA GLU A 111 -25.86 -9.61 -5.65
C GLU A 111 -26.20 -9.12 -7.07
N GLY A 112 -26.12 -10.01 -8.05
CA GLY A 112 -26.62 -9.79 -9.42
C GLY A 112 -25.71 -8.97 -10.35
N PHE A 113 -24.61 -8.39 -9.87
CA PHE A 113 -23.73 -7.54 -10.68
C PHE A 113 -22.51 -8.26 -11.27
N THR A 114 -22.05 -9.32 -10.59
CA THR A 114 -20.73 -9.91 -10.85
C THR A 114 -20.87 -11.34 -11.36
N THR A 115 -20.39 -11.59 -12.58
CA THR A 115 -20.19 -12.91 -13.17
C THR A 115 -18.84 -13.50 -12.74
N GLN A 116 -18.63 -14.80 -12.93
CA GLN A 116 -17.33 -15.44 -12.69
C GLN A 116 -16.19 -14.82 -13.53
N GLN A 117 -16.49 -14.33 -14.75
CA GLN A 117 -15.50 -13.64 -15.58
C GLN A 117 -15.13 -12.26 -15.00
N GLN A 118 -16.12 -11.51 -14.49
CA GLN A 118 -15.85 -10.25 -13.80
C GLN A 118 -15.06 -10.50 -12.52
N LEU A 119 -15.34 -11.57 -11.76
CA LEU A 119 -14.54 -11.96 -10.59
C LEU A 119 -13.08 -12.23 -10.95
N ALA A 120 -12.82 -12.98 -12.02
CA ALA A 120 -11.46 -13.24 -12.49
C ALA A 120 -10.72 -11.94 -12.87
N GLY A 121 -11.42 -11.00 -13.54
CA GLY A 121 -10.89 -9.66 -13.82
C GLY A 121 -10.58 -8.86 -12.56
N THR A 122 -11.48 -8.91 -11.56
CA THR A 122 -11.30 -8.25 -10.26
C THR A 122 -10.13 -8.84 -9.46
N ILE A 123 -9.94 -10.16 -9.51
CA ILE A 123 -8.77 -10.83 -8.92
C ILE A 123 -7.48 -10.41 -9.65
N ALA A 124 -7.52 -10.29 -10.98
CA ALA A 124 -6.40 -9.79 -11.74
C ALA A 124 -6.05 -8.35 -11.34
N LEU A 125 -7.04 -7.46 -11.16
CA LEU A 125 -6.82 -6.09 -10.65
C LEU A 125 -6.25 -6.09 -9.24
N TRP A 126 -6.76 -6.95 -8.36
CA TRP A 126 -6.21 -7.12 -7.01
C TRP A 126 -4.71 -7.44 -7.03
N LYS A 127 -4.23 -8.22 -8.01
CA LYS A 127 -2.82 -8.62 -8.14
C LYS A 127 -1.97 -7.64 -8.93
N ALA A 128 -2.45 -7.25 -10.12
CA ALA A 128 -1.69 -6.56 -11.16
C ALA A 128 -1.61 -5.05 -10.91
N GLU A 129 -2.55 -4.50 -10.15
CA GLU A 129 -2.53 -3.11 -9.71
C GLU A 129 -2.14 -3.05 -8.23
N SER A 130 -1.00 -3.66 -7.90
CA SER A 130 -0.21 -3.12 -6.80
C SER A 130 0.17 -1.72 -7.22
N TYR A 131 -0.47 -0.70 -6.63
CA TYR A 131 -0.11 0.66 -6.99
C TYR A 131 1.31 0.95 -6.50
N LEU A 132 1.76 0.35 -5.41
CA LEU A 132 3.16 0.39 -4.99
C LEU A 132 4.12 -0.10 -6.10
N ASP A 133 4.82 0.83 -6.74
CA ASP A 133 5.78 0.56 -7.82
C ASP A 133 6.82 -0.50 -7.41
N ASP A 134 6.89 -1.61 -8.15
CA ASP A 134 7.80 -2.73 -7.90
C ASP A 134 9.28 -2.27 -7.81
N GLU A 135 9.68 -1.27 -8.59
CA GLU A 135 11.02 -0.69 -8.55
C GLU A 135 11.27 0.04 -7.23
N VAL A 136 10.30 0.81 -6.75
CA VAL A 136 10.37 1.49 -5.44
C VAL A 136 10.43 0.46 -4.32
N GLN A 137 9.59 -0.58 -4.38
CA GLN A 137 9.61 -1.66 -3.40
C GLN A 137 10.96 -2.36 -3.37
N GLN A 138 11.54 -2.66 -4.53
CA GLN A 138 12.83 -3.34 -4.63
C GLN A 138 13.96 -2.48 -4.08
N LYS A 139 13.98 -1.19 -4.42
CA LYS A 139 14.96 -0.23 -3.87
C LYS A 139 14.90 -0.16 -2.34
N ILE A 140 13.71 -0.05 -1.76
CA ILE A 140 13.54 -0.04 -0.30
C ILE A 140 14.03 -1.35 0.33
N LYS A 141 13.78 -2.50 -0.31
CA LYS A 141 14.23 -3.82 0.19
C LYS A 141 15.75 -3.98 0.17
N GLU A 142 16.42 -3.42 -0.85
CA GLU A 142 17.86 -3.54 -1.06
C GLU A 142 18.70 -2.52 -0.25
N MET A 143 18.11 -1.38 0.10
CA MET A 143 18.76 -0.40 0.98
C MET A 143 19.12 -1.04 2.33
N LYS A 144 20.28 -0.70 2.91
CA LYS A 144 20.73 -1.29 4.18
C LYS A 144 20.14 -0.56 5.36
#